data_AF-A0A951XMG1-F1
#
_entry.id   AF-A0A951XMG1-F1
#
_cell.length_a   1.000
_cell.length_b   1.000
_cell.length_c   1.000
_cell.angle_alpha   90.00
_cell.angle_beta   90.00
_cell.angle_gamma   90.00
#
_symmetry.space_group_name_H-M   'P 1'
#
loop_
_entity.id
_entity.type
_entity.pdbx_description
1 polymer ?
#
loop_
_entity_poly.entity_id
_entity_poly.type
_entity_poly.pdbx_seq_one_letter_code
_entity_poly.pdbx_strand_id
1 'polypeptide(L)'
;MTARDAESALLARCAAVAREIAQPARNQREANVFRLAAMVVQSRFPCESKSLMQASEQYFARHPDERLAPVEVVQNGWVSSLPRLRDMLSRRLHGH
;
A
#
# COMPACT_ATOMS: atom_id res chain seq x y z
N MET A 1 -15.06 14.79 4.43
CA MET A 1 -14.02 13.74 4.34
C MET A 1 -12.67 14.42 4.43
N THR A 2 -11.93 14.21 5.50
CA THR A 2 -10.65 14.87 5.74
C THR A 2 -9.49 14.07 5.13
N ALA A 3 -8.31 14.70 4.96
CA ALA A 3 -7.10 13.98 4.52
C ALA A 3 -6.76 12.77 5.41
N ARG A 4 -7.12 12.82 6.70
CA ARG A 4 -6.95 11.71 7.66
C ARG A 4 -7.89 10.55 7.36
N ASP A 5 -9.14 10.83 6.95
CA ASP A 5 -10.11 9.79 6.61
C ASP A 5 -9.65 9.04 5.35
N ALA A 6 -9.16 9.77 4.35
CA ALA A 6 -8.62 9.20 3.13
C ALA A 6 -7.37 8.35 3.40
N GLU A 7 -6.47 8.81 4.27
CA GLU A 7 -5.29 8.03 4.69
C GLU A 7 -5.70 6.75 5.43
N SER A 8 -6.66 6.85 6.36
CA SER A 8 -7.13 5.68 7.12
C SER A 8 -7.82 4.63 6.25
N ALA A 9 -8.61 5.06 5.26
CA ALA A 9 -9.25 4.18 4.28
C ALA A 9 -8.21 3.45 3.41
N LEU A 10 -7.16 4.17 2.98
CA LEU A 10 -6.07 3.60 2.20
C LEU A 10 -5.26 2.58 3.01
N LEU A 11 -4.97 2.89 4.28
CA LEU A 11 -4.34 1.94 5.21
C LEU A 11 -5.21 0.70 5.45
N ALA A 12 -6.54 0.84 5.47
CA ALA A 12 -7.46 -0.29 5.62
C ALA A 12 -7.42 -1.18 4.39
N ARG A 13 -7.43 -0.58 3.19
CA ARG A 13 -7.26 -1.31 1.92
C ARG A 13 -5.94 -2.06 1.88
N CYS A 14 -4.83 -1.42 2.27
CA CYS A 14 -3.53 -2.08 2.35
C CYS A 14 -3.57 -3.31 3.27
N ALA A 15 -4.11 -3.18 4.48
CA ALA A 15 -4.21 -4.31 5.42
C ALA A 15 -5.13 -5.43 4.91
N ALA A 16 -6.24 -5.10 4.24
CA ALA A 16 -7.15 -6.10 3.67
C ALA A 16 -6.52 -6.87 2.49
N VAL A 17 -5.80 -6.18 1.61
CA VAL A 17 -5.09 -6.80 0.47
C VAL A 17 -3.89 -7.61 0.96
N ALA A 18 -3.14 -7.10 1.95
CA ALA A 18 -2.06 -7.82 2.62
C ALA A 18 -2.50 -9.16 3.20
N ARG A 19 -3.75 -9.26 3.66
CA ARG A 19 -4.36 -10.49 4.20
C ARG A 19 -5.10 -11.30 3.12
N GLU A 20 -4.99 -10.93 1.86
CA GLU A 20 -5.68 -11.57 0.72
C GLU A 20 -7.20 -11.57 0.81
N ILE A 21 -7.78 -10.68 1.63
CA ILE A 21 -9.22 -10.54 1.83
C ILE A 21 -9.85 -9.70 0.71
N ALA A 22 -9.07 -8.81 0.10
CA ALA A 22 -9.57 -7.81 -0.85
C ALA A 22 -8.98 -7.97 -2.26
N GLN A 23 -9.77 -7.49 -3.24
CA GLN A 23 -9.36 -7.41 -4.64
C GLN A 23 -8.12 -6.52 -4.85
N PRO A 24 -7.39 -6.71 -5.98
CA PRO A 24 -6.21 -5.93 -6.35
C PRO A 24 -6.40 -4.41 -6.33
N ALA A 25 -5.31 -3.67 -6.58
CA ALA A 25 -5.38 -2.23 -6.71
C ALA A 25 -6.40 -1.83 -7.79
N ARG A 26 -7.24 -0.83 -7.48
CA ARG A 26 -8.31 -0.33 -8.36
C ARG A 26 -7.90 0.87 -9.20
N ASN A 27 -6.81 1.53 -8.83
CA ASN A 27 -6.31 2.73 -9.47
C ASN A 27 -4.81 2.90 -9.23
N GLN A 28 -4.21 3.84 -9.96
CA GLN A 28 -2.81 4.23 -9.84
C GLN A 28 -2.36 4.44 -8.40
N ARG A 29 -3.16 5.17 -7.62
CA ARG A 29 -2.81 5.54 -6.24
C ARG A 29 -2.67 4.30 -5.37
N GLU A 30 -3.66 3.41 -5.39
CA GLU A 30 -3.62 2.17 -4.62
C GLU A 30 -2.47 1.27 -5.05
N ALA A 31 -2.23 1.11 -6.36
CA ALA A 31 -1.18 0.24 -6.87
C ALA A 31 0.21 0.69 -6.39
N ASN A 32 0.49 1.99 -6.51
CA ASN A 32 1.76 2.56 -6.07
C ASN A 32 1.91 2.52 -4.54
N VAL A 33 0.83 2.76 -3.80
CA VAL A 33 0.85 2.69 -2.34
C VAL A 33 1.02 1.26 -1.84
N PHE A 34 0.41 0.26 -2.50
CA PHE A 34 0.58 -1.15 -2.15
C PHE A 34 2.02 -1.62 -2.38
N ARG A 35 2.61 -1.24 -3.53
CA ARG A 35 4.03 -1.52 -3.80
C ARG A 35 4.93 -0.87 -2.75
N LEU A 36 4.68 0.38 -2.39
CA LEU A 36 5.44 1.10 -1.37
C LEU A 36 5.27 0.46 0.02
N ALA A 37 4.04 0.11 0.38
CA ALA A 37 3.70 -0.58 1.60
C ALA A 37 4.44 -1.93 1.69
N ALA A 38 4.43 -2.72 0.62
CA ALA A 38 5.17 -3.99 0.54
C ALA A 38 6.66 -3.78 0.86
N MET A 39 7.31 -2.82 0.21
CA MET A 39 8.74 -2.53 0.43
C MET A 39 9.05 -2.18 1.89
N VAL A 40 8.19 -1.41 2.57
CA VAL A 40 8.47 -0.97 3.95
C VAL A 40 8.11 -2.00 5.02
N VAL A 41 7.21 -2.96 4.73
CA VAL A 41 6.82 -4.01 5.69
C VAL A 41 7.53 -5.34 5.47
N GLN A 42 8.23 -5.52 4.35
CA GLN A 42 8.86 -6.77 3.92
C GLN A 42 9.67 -7.47 5.01
N SER A 43 10.50 -6.73 5.77
CA SER A 43 11.36 -7.33 6.81
C SER A 43 10.59 -7.93 7.98
N ARG A 44 9.37 -7.44 8.27
CA ARG A 44 8.56 -7.89 9.42
C ARG A 44 7.39 -8.79 9.01
N PHE A 45 6.88 -8.59 7.80
CA PHE A 45 5.67 -9.21 7.28
C PHE A 45 5.91 -9.68 5.83
N PRO A 46 6.73 -10.73 5.63
CA PRO A 46 7.13 -11.15 4.30
C PRO A 46 5.97 -11.72 3.48
N CYS A 47 4.97 -12.34 4.12
CA CYS A 47 3.78 -12.88 3.44
C CYS A 47 2.90 -11.74 2.94
N GLU A 48 2.53 -10.83 3.82
CA GLU A 48 1.72 -9.64 3.52
C GLU A 48 2.39 -8.74 2.49
N SER A 49 3.72 -8.61 2.57
CA SER A 49 4.50 -7.91 1.56
C SER A 49 4.37 -8.56 0.18
N LYS A 50 4.36 -9.88 0.09
CA LYS A 50 4.16 -10.58 -1.20
C LYS A 50 2.76 -10.32 -1.74
N SER A 51 1.72 -10.45 -0.91
CA SER A 51 0.34 -10.23 -1.34
C SER A 51 0.11 -8.77 -1.81
N LEU A 52 0.66 -7.78 -1.09
CA LEU A 52 0.65 -6.38 -1.51
C LEU A 52 1.41 -6.15 -2.82
N MET A 53 2.59 -6.75 -2.97
CA MET A 53 3.38 -6.62 -4.20
C MET A 53 2.64 -7.22 -5.39
N GLN A 54 2.11 -8.44 -5.25
CA GLN A 54 1.33 -9.10 -6.29
C GLN A 54 0.09 -8.29 -6.68
N ALA A 55 -0.63 -7.73 -5.71
CA ALA A 55 -1.79 -6.89 -5.99
C ALA A 55 -1.43 -5.61 -6.76
N SER A 56 -0.23 -5.05 -6.52
CA SER A 56 0.28 -3.90 -7.28
C SER A 56 0.71 -4.29 -8.69
N GLU A 57 1.45 -5.39 -8.85
CA GLU A 57 1.96 -5.85 -10.15
C GLU A 57 0.80 -6.31 -11.07
N GLN A 58 -0.28 -6.88 -10.52
CA GLN A 58 -1.49 -7.20 -11.30
C GLN A 58 -2.14 -5.96 -11.92
N TYR A 59 -2.04 -4.80 -11.26
CA TYR A 59 -2.53 -3.54 -11.81
C TYR A 59 -1.56 -3.00 -12.86
N PHE A 60 -0.26 -2.94 -12.55
CA PHE A 60 0.76 -2.43 -13.48
C PHE A 60 0.94 -3.29 -14.73
N ALA A 61 0.60 -4.59 -14.69
CA ALA A 61 0.55 -5.42 -15.89
C ALA A 61 -0.45 -4.90 -16.94
N ARG A 62 -1.50 -4.20 -16.51
CA ARG A 62 -2.50 -3.56 -17.37
C ARG A 62 -2.22 -2.07 -17.60
N HIS A 63 -1.51 -1.43 -16.66
CA HIS A 63 -1.23 0.00 -16.62
C HIS A 63 0.27 0.27 -16.33
N PRO A 64 1.20 -0.12 -17.23
CA PRO A 64 2.63 -0.06 -16.93
C PRO A 64 3.14 1.37 -16.72
N ASP A 65 2.58 2.34 -17.46
CA ASP A 65 2.99 3.75 -17.41
C ASP A 65 2.55 4.48 -16.13
N GLU A 66 1.67 3.86 -15.34
CA GLU A 66 1.16 4.43 -14.10
C GLU A 66 2.06 4.12 -12.90
N ARG A 67 3.13 3.34 -13.11
CA ARG A 67 4.11 2.95 -12.08
C ARG A 67 5.04 4.11 -11.75
N LEU A 68 4.98 4.57 -10.50
CA LEU A 68 5.79 5.68 -10.00
C LEU A 68 7.01 5.22 -9.20
N ALA A 69 7.98 6.11 -9.04
CA ALA A 69 9.06 5.93 -8.07
C ALA A 69 8.53 6.12 -6.64
N PRO A 70 9.10 5.43 -5.62
CA PRO A 70 8.69 5.58 -4.21
C PRO A 70 8.65 7.03 -3.72
N VAL A 71 9.58 7.87 -4.18
CA VAL A 71 9.66 9.29 -3.82
C VAL A 71 8.45 10.08 -4.33
N GLU A 72 7.98 9.77 -5.54
CA GLU A 72 6.84 10.45 -6.15
C GLU A 72 5.54 10.13 -5.42
N VAL A 73 5.38 8.93 -4.87
CA VAL A 73 4.21 8.54 -4.09
C VAL A 73 4.05 9.41 -2.83
N VAL A 74 5.18 9.77 -2.21
CA VAL A 74 5.20 10.68 -1.04
C VAL A 74 4.96 12.12 -1.48
N GLN A 75 5.59 12.57 -2.57
CA GLN A 75 5.41 13.93 -3.11
C GLN A 75 3.97 14.21 -3.56
N ASN A 76 3.28 13.20 -4.10
CA ASN A 76 1.85 13.29 -4.44
C ASN A 76 0.93 13.37 -3.21
N GLY A 77 1.47 13.26 -1.99
CA GLY A 77 0.69 13.35 -0.75
C GLY A 77 -0.23 12.15 -0.50
N TRP A 78 -0.05 11.04 -1.22
CA TRP A 78 -0.90 9.84 -1.06
C TRP A 78 -0.66 9.12 0.26
N VAL A 79 0.55 9.27 0.81
CA VAL A 79 0.99 8.85 2.14
C VAL A 79 1.74 10.01 2.78
N SER A 80 1.61 10.23 4.09
CA SER A 80 2.28 11.38 4.72
C SER A 80 3.79 11.19 4.85
N SER A 81 4.26 9.97 5.11
CA SER A 81 5.68 9.60 5.14
C SER A 81 5.86 8.09 5.20
N LEU A 82 7.06 7.60 4.82
CA LEU A 82 7.38 6.16 4.89
C LEU A 82 7.38 5.60 6.32
N PRO A 83 7.98 6.27 7.32
CA PRO A 83 7.96 5.76 8.69
C PRO A 83 6.53 5.65 9.24
N ARG A 84 5.69 6.65 8.98
CA ARG A 84 4.28 6.63 9.41
C ARG A 84 3.50 5.50 8.74
N LEU A 85 3.68 5.31 7.43
CA LEU A 85 3.05 4.22 6.69
C LEU A 85 3.42 2.86 7.30
N ARG A 86 4.72 2.62 7.50
CA ARG A 86 5.23 1.39 8.12
C ARG A 86 4.63 1.17 9.50
N ASP A 87 4.66 2.19 10.36
CA ASP A 87 4.23 2.05 11.75
C ASP A 87 2.71 1.79 11.82
N MET A 88 1.92 2.47 11.00
CA MET A 88 0.46 2.26 10.94
C MET A 88 0.08 0.90 10.36
N LEU A 89 0.74 0.46 9.29
CA LEU A 89 0.53 -0.89 8.76
C LEU A 89 0.98 -1.95 9.76
N SER A 90 2.14 -1.76 10.40
CA SER A 90 2.64 -2.71 11.40
C SER A 90 1.64 -2.89 12.55
N ARG A 91 1.01 -1.81 13.02
CA ARG A 91 -0.03 -1.92 14.06
C ARG A 91 -1.27 -2.67 13.57
N ARG A 92 -1.70 -2.43 12.33
CA ARG A 92 -2.87 -3.13 11.75
C ARG A 92 -2.59 -4.60 11.46
N LEU A 93 -1.37 -4.95 11.10
CA LEU A 93 -0.98 -6.33 10.79
C LEU A 93 -0.68 -7.16 12.04
N HIS A 94 -0.04 -6.58 13.07
CA HIS A 94 0.15 -7.26 14.37
C HIS A 94 -1.16 -7.49 15.14
N GLY A 95 -2.22 -6.75 14.84
CA GLY A 95 -3.53 -6.94 15.46
C GLY A 95 -4.27 -8.14 14.88
N HIS A 96 -3.91 -9.34 15.34
CA HIS A 96 -4.77 -10.51 15.50
C HIS A 96 -4.26 -11.40 16.63
#